data_AF-A0A1P8YQ79-F1
#
_entry.id   AF-A0A1P8YQ79-F1
#
_cell.length_a   1.000
_cell.length_b   1.000
_cell.length_c   1.000
_cell.angle_alpha   90.00
_cell.angle_beta   90.00
_cell.angle_gamma   90.00
#
_symmetry.space_group_name_H-M   'P 1'
#
loop_
_entity.id
_entity.type
_entity.pdbx_description
1 polymer ?
#
loop_
_entity_poly.entity_id
_entity_poly.type
_entity_poly.pdbx_seq_one_letter_code
_entity_poly.pdbx_strand_id
1 'polypeptide(L)'
;MLAERRPIAIVSSDLRRARDTATALGEHAGLEIGLDERLRETHLGQWQGLTHTQVDERDPGARLAWRADARWAPPAARAGSTWPGARHRS
;
A
#
# COMPACT_ATOMS: atom_id res chain seq x y z
N MET A 1 10.10 16.70 15.72
CA MET A 1 9.95 16.09 14.37
C MET A 1 10.25 14.59 14.39
N LEU A 2 9.88 13.83 13.35
CA LEU A 2 10.19 12.38 13.28
C LEU A 2 11.71 12.10 13.24
N ALA A 3 12.51 12.97 12.61
CA ALA A 3 13.96 12.84 12.57
C ALA A 3 14.62 12.94 13.96
N GLU A 4 14.07 13.72 14.89
CA GLU A 4 14.57 13.84 16.28
C GLU A 4 14.43 12.53 17.07
N ARG A 5 13.61 11.59 16.59
CA ARG A 5 13.46 10.26 17.20
C ARG A 5 14.60 9.31 16.86
N ARG A 6 15.63 9.77 16.13
CA ARG A 6 16.82 9.00 15.74
C ARG A 6 16.47 7.69 15.04
N PRO A 7 15.73 7.74 13.91
CA PRO A 7 15.56 6.56 13.08
C PRO A 7 16.93 6.02 12.66
N ILE A 8 17.07 4.69 12.60
CA ILE A 8 18.30 4.03 12.15
C ILE A 8 18.25 3.60 10.68
N ALA A 9 17.05 3.65 10.08
CA ALA A 9 16.81 3.31 8.69
C ALA A 9 15.50 3.96 8.23
N ILE A 10 15.41 4.24 6.93
CA ILE A 10 14.18 4.65 6.25
C ILE A 10 13.96 3.68 5.10
N VAL A 11 12.79 3.03 5.08
CA VAL A 11 12.39 2.13 3.99
C VAL A 11 11.03 2.58 3.47
N SER A 12 10.89 2.69 2.15
CA SER A 12 9.68 3.15 1.49
C SER A 12 9.30 2.24 0.32
N SER A 13 8.02 2.25 -0.07
CA SER A 13 7.66 1.69 -1.38
C SER A 13 8.26 2.55 -2.49
N ASP A 14 8.43 1.97 -3.67
CA ASP A 14 8.88 2.69 -4.86
C ASP A 14 7.82 3.62 -5.48
N LEU A 15 6.59 3.61 -4.96
CA LEU A 15 5.54 4.52 -5.40
C LEU A 15 5.94 5.97 -5.12
N ARG A 16 5.92 6.81 -6.15
CA ARG A 16 6.39 8.21 -6.10
C ARG A 16 5.91 8.95 -4.84
N ARG A 17 4.61 8.90 -4.50
CA ARG A 17 4.06 9.57 -3.30
C ARG A 17 4.77 9.19 -1.99
N ALA A 18 5.11 7.92 -1.83
CA ALA A 18 5.74 7.40 -0.63
C ALA A 18 7.24 7.67 -0.65
N ARG A 19 7.86 7.54 -1.83
CA ARG A 19 9.27 7.85 -2.03
C ARG A 19 9.55 9.33 -1.76
N ASP A 20 8.78 10.25 -2.33
CA ASP A 20 9.00 11.69 -2.17
C ASP A 20 8.89 12.10 -0.69
N THR A 21 7.96 11.49 0.05
CA THR A 21 7.82 11.70 1.50
C THR A 21 9.04 11.17 2.27
N ALA A 22 9.52 9.97 1.92
CA ALA A 22 10.70 9.37 2.52
C ALA A 22 11.96 10.20 2.23
N THR A 23 12.10 10.74 1.01
CA THR A 23 13.19 11.63 0.58
C THR A 23 13.28 12.85 1.48
N ALA A 24 12.17 13.57 1.66
CA ALA A 24 12.15 14.74 2.54
C ALA A 24 12.57 14.41 3.99
N LEU A 25 12.20 13.23 4.50
CA LEU A 25 12.63 12.78 5.83
C LEU A 25 14.11 12.37 5.86
N GLY A 26 14.59 11.67 4.84
CA GLY A 26 15.97 11.20 4.72
C GLY A 26 16.96 12.35 4.62
N GLU A 27 16.64 13.39 3.84
CA GLU A 27 17.42 14.63 3.76
C GLU A 27 17.57 15.29 5.13
N HIS A 28 16.51 15.29 5.95
CA HIS A 28 16.55 15.88 7.28
C HIS A 28 17.24 14.98 8.33
N ALA A 29 17.18 13.66 8.15
CA ALA A 29 17.77 12.67 9.06
C ALA A 29 19.22 12.28 8.71
N GLY A 30 19.71 12.65 7.52
CA GLY A 30 21.02 12.23 7.01
C GLY A 30 21.08 10.73 6.69
N LEU A 31 19.96 10.14 6.25
CA LEU A 31 19.84 8.70 5.98
C LEU A 31 19.49 8.43 4.52
N GLU A 32 20.17 7.43 3.95
CA GLU A 32 19.80 6.82 2.67
C GLU A 32 18.46 6.08 2.78
N ILE A 33 17.74 6.00 1.66
CA ILE A 33 16.40 5.40 1.62
C ILE A 33 16.47 4.04 0.93
N GLY A 34 16.07 3.00 1.66
CA GLY A 34 15.81 1.69 1.07
C GLY A 34 14.45 1.67 0.36
N LEU A 35 14.40 1.13 -0.86
CA LEU A 35 13.14 0.88 -1.55
C LEU A 35 12.74 -0.59 -1.44
N ASP A 36 11.47 -0.84 -1.14
CA ASP A 36 10.92 -2.19 -1.02
C ASP A 36 9.51 -2.26 -1.64
N GLU A 37 9.38 -2.98 -2.76
CA GLU A 37 8.10 -3.14 -3.46
C GLU A 37 7.03 -3.85 -2.60
N ARG A 38 7.45 -4.60 -1.58
CA ARG A 38 6.53 -5.28 -0.64
C ARG A 38 5.74 -4.29 0.22
N LEU A 39 6.17 -3.02 0.26
CA LEU A 39 5.48 -1.93 0.96
C LEU A 39 4.44 -1.21 0.08
N ARG A 40 4.27 -1.59 -1.20
CA ARG A 40 3.22 -1.03 -2.05
C ARG A 40 1.83 -1.28 -1.43
N GLU A 41 0.98 -0.26 -1.46
CA GLU A 41 -0.41 -0.37 -1.03
C GLU A 41 -1.17 -1.47 -1.79
N THR A 42 -2.26 -1.97 -1.21
CA THR A 42 -3.11 -2.99 -1.82
C THR A 42 -3.56 -2.57 -3.22
N HIS A 43 -3.26 -3.39 -4.21
CA HIS A 43 -3.74 -3.18 -5.57
C HIS A 43 -5.25 -3.42 -5.63
N LEU A 44 -6.04 -2.34 -5.74
CA LEU A 44 -7.51 -2.41 -5.73
C LEU A 44 -8.12 -2.94 -7.04
N GLY A 45 -7.29 -3.30 -8.03
CA GLY A 45 -7.76 -3.91 -9.27
C GLY A 45 -8.65 -2.96 -10.06
N GLN A 46 -9.83 -3.43 -10.42
CA GLN A 46 -10.84 -2.69 -11.18
C GLN A 46 -11.42 -1.49 -10.44
N TRP A 47 -11.18 -1.37 -9.13
CA TRP A 47 -11.60 -0.22 -8.33
C TRP A 47 -10.56 0.92 -8.33
N GLN A 48 -9.39 0.72 -8.93
CA GLN A 48 -8.40 1.79 -9.05
C GLN A 48 -8.99 2.99 -9.83
N GLY A 49 -8.84 4.19 -9.27
CA GLY A 49 -9.35 5.42 -9.85
C GLY A 49 -10.86 5.63 -9.72
N LEU A 50 -11.61 4.68 -9.13
CA LEU A 50 -13.03 4.85 -8.85
C LEU A 50 -13.24 5.51 -7.49
N THR A 51 -14.28 6.35 -7.41
CA THR A 51 -14.82 6.83 -6.13
C THR A 51 -15.59 5.72 -5.42
N HIS A 52 -15.83 5.88 -4.11
CA HIS A 52 -16.66 4.94 -3.35
C HIS A 52 -18.05 4.75 -3.97
N THR A 53 -18.70 5.83 -4.43
CA THR A 53 -20.03 5.76 -5.06
C THR A 53 -19.99 4.94 -6.34
N GLN A 54 -19.00 5.16 -7.20
CA GLN A 54 -18.84 4.38 -8.44
C GLN A 54 -18.55 2.90 -8.17
N VAL A 55 -17.82 2.59 -7.10
CA VAL A 55 -17.64 1.19 -6.66
C VAL A 55 -18.96 0.60 -6.16
N ASP A 56 -19.73 1.34 -5.37
CA ASP A 56 -21.01 0.85 -4.85
C ASP A 56 -22.08 0.70 -5.96
N GLU A 57 -22.05 1.53 -6.99
CA GLU A 57 -22.89 1.41 -8.19
C GLU A 57 -22.50 0.20 -9.03
N ARG A 58 -21.20 -0.05 -9.20
CA ARG A 58 -20.68 -1.16 -10.01
C ARG A 58 -20.82 -2.51 -9.31
N ASP A 59 -20.48 -2.56 -8.02
CA ASP A 59 -20.45 -3.77 -7.19
C ASP A 59 -21.18 -3.52 -5.84
N PRO A 60 -22.53 -3.50 -5.83
CA PRO A 60 -23.30 -3.21 -4.61
C PRO A 60 -22.94 -4.14 -3.44
N GLY A 61 -22.62 -3.55 -2.28
CA GLY A 61 -22.27 -4.28 -1.05
C GLY A 61 -20.83 -4.84 -1.01
N ALA A 62 -20.12 -4.86 -2.12
CA ALA A 62 -18.76 -5.41 -2.19
C ALA A 62 -17.75 -4.60 -1.35
N ARG A 63 -17.88 -3.27 -1.32
CA ARG A 63 -17.03 -2.41 -0.49
C ARG A 63 -17.23 -2.64 1.01
N LEU A 64 -18.45 -2.99 1.43
CA LEU A 64 -18.73 -3.34 2.82
C LEU A 64 -18.08 -4.68 3.19
N ALA A 65 -18.18 -5.68 2.30
CA ALA A 65 -17.51 -6.97 2.47
C ALA A 65 -15.98 -6.82 2.57
N TRP A 66 -15.38 -5.98 1.72
CA TRP A 66 -13.94 -5.67 1.76
C TRP A 66 -13.50 -5.07 3.10
N ARG A 67 -14.28 -4.14 3.65
CA ARG A 67 -13.98 -3.51 4.94
C ARG A 67 -14.14 -4.46 6.12
N ALA A 68 -15.02 -5.44 6.00
CA ALA A 68 -15.32 -6.40 7.07
C ALA A 68 -14.35 -7.58 7.12
N ASP A 69 -13.72 -7.96 6.00
CA ASP A 69 -12.78 -9.08 5.93
C ASP A 69 -11.50 -8.71 5.18
N ALA A 70 -10.37 -8.64 5.92
CA ALA A 70 -9.05 -8.34 5.37
C ALA A 70 -8.52 -9.40 4.38
N ARG A 71 -9.12 -10.60 4.32
CA ARG A 71 -8.81 -11.64 3.31
C ARG A 71 -9.64 -11.49 2.03
N TRP A 72 -10.71 -10.71 2.09
CA TRP A 72 -11.53 -10.44 0.93
C TRP A 72 -10.78 -9.45 0.02
N ALA A 73 -10.65 -9.81 -1.25
CA ALA A 73 -9.96 -8.99 -2.24
C ALA A 73 -10.96 -8.61 -3.34
N PRO A 74 -10.96 -7.36 -3.82
CA PRO A 74 -11.88 -6.94 -4.87
C PRO A 74 -11.73 -7.81 -6.12
N PRO A 75 -12.82 -8.01 -6.89
CA PRO A 75 -12.79 -8.82 -8.10
C PRO A 75 -11.72 -8.27 -9.05
N ALA A 76 -10.77 -9.13 -9.44
CA ALA A 76 -9.55 -8.83 -10.22
C ALA A 76 -8.30 -8.30 -9.48
N ALA A 77 -8.33 -8.00 -8.17
CA ALA A 77 -7.07 -7.84 -7.40
C ALA A 77 -6.25 -9.16 -7.37
N ARG A 78 -6.92 -10.29 -7.63
CA ARG A 78 -6.33 -11.63 -7.65
C ARG A 78 -5.51 -11.95 -8.91
N ALA A 79 -5.55 -11.12 -9.95
CA ALA A 79 -4.99 -11.44 -11.29
C ALA A 79 -3.63 -10.79 -11.61
N GLY A 80 -2.94 -10.18 -10.64
CA GLY A 80 -1.66 -9.49 -10.89
C GLY A 80 -0.56 -9.69 -9.86
N SER A 81 -0.75 -10.58 -8.88
CA SER A 81 0.25 -10.81 -7.83
C SER A 81 0.50 -12.32 -7.70
N THR A 82 1.41 -12.85 -8.52
CA THR A 82 2.14 -14.06 -8.16
C THR A 82 3.10 -13.69 -7.03
N TRP A 83 2.58 -13.63 -5.81
CA TRP A 83 3.37 -13.45 -4.58
C TRP A 83 3.70 -14.82 -3.98
N PRO A 84 4.96 -15.24 -3.89
CA PRO A 84 5.34 -16.49 -3.21
C PRO A 84 5.22 -16.42 -1.68
N GLY A 85 5.00 -15.24 -1.09
CA GLY A 85 5.13 -14.99 0.35
C GLY A 85 3.84 -14.92 1.17
N ALA A 86 2.67 -15.30 0.63
CA ALA A 86 1.41 -15.33 1.38
C ALA A 86 1.38 -16.39 2.51
N ARG A 87 2.49 -17.11 2.75
CA ARG A 87 2.57 -18.28 3.63
C ARG A 87 3.20 -18.04 5.00
N HIS A 88 3.64 -16.83 5.35
CA HIS A 88 4.22 -16.58 6.68
C HIS A 88 3.82 -15.21 7.24
N ARG A 89 2.61 -15.16 7.78
CA ARG A 89 2.30 -14.30 8.93
C ARG A 89 1.74 -15.21 10.01
N SER A 90 2.65 -15.67 10.86
CA SER A 90 2.42 -16.38 12.13
C SER A 90 3.17 -15.62 13.21
#